data_AF-A0A1H9EG08-F1
#
_entry.id   AF-A0A1H9EG08-F1
#
_cell.length_a   1.000
_cell.length_b   1.000
_cell.length_c   1.000
_cell.angle_alpha   90.00
_cell.angle_beta   90.00
_cell.angle_gamma   90.00
#
_symmetry.space_group_name_H-M   'P 1'
#
loop_
_entity.id
_entity.type
_entity.pdbx_description
1 polymer ?
#
loop_
_entity_poly.entity_id
_entity_poly.type
_entity_poly.pdbx_seq_one_letter_code
_entity_poly.pdbx_strand_id
1 'polypeptide(L)'
;MGNHSIYSEKFQTGIRISAILASIILLISNIFRIVEIDTNIYGLDSLSEYFVFSINCVCIILCILLAIFPVKIGFITIISFLYCVICSFDYRNSMATAMFFVGITSLFARGMNPKNQKIQVSLSVLLYFLLSLVSLRFGVRKLLVELVFRMASSLVILISYLFVFYYIDNSINQENNKRLNLAEYEGLDARDAKILTKIQQHIKYDAIAPEVYLGVGALKNRLKCVYTILEVGDKHGFLNRYEEFEIVYDEDKVKG
;
A
#
# COMPACT_ATOMS: atom_id res chain seq x y z
N MET A 1 -2.96 -18.85 1.06
CA MET A 1 -2.56 -17.54 1.63
C MET A 1 -1.04 -17.50 1.70
N GLY A 2 -0.40 -16.84 0.74
CA GLY A 2 1.07 -16.81 0.60
C GLY A 2 1.72 -15.98 1.71
N ASN A 3 2.44 -16.64 2.61
CA ASN A 3 3.01 -16.08 3.84
C ASN A 3 4.38 -15.38 3.64
N HIS A 4 4.64 -14.73 2.49
CA HIS A 4 6.02 -14.37 2.10
C HIS A 4 6.34 -12.88 1.87
N SER A 5 5.43 -11.92 2.02
CA SER A 5 5.77 -10.51 1.69
C SER A 5 6.58 -9.79 2.78
N ILE A 6 6.21 -9.93 4.05
CA ILE A 6 6.81 -9.19 5.18
C ILE A 6 8.23 -9.69 5.51
N TYR A 7 8.54 -10.96 5.23
CA TYR A 7 9.87 -11.53 5.46
C TYR A 7 10.78 -11.44 4.22
N SER A 8 10.33 -10.80 3.14
CA SER A 8 11.14 -10.66 1.93
C SER A 8 12.40 -9.82 2.19
N GLU A 9 13.52 -10.21 1.57
CA GLU A 9 14.81 -9.54 1.73
C GLU A 9 14.75 -8.07 1.30
N LYS A 10 13.99 -7.77 0.23
CA LYS A 10 13.75 -6.39 -0.23
C LYS A 10 13.06 -5.55 0.83
N PHE A 11 12.02 -6.08 1.47
CA PHE A 11 11.31 -5.38 2.53
C PHE A 11 12.19 -5.16 3.77
N GLN A 12 12.95 -6.18 4.19
CA GLN A 12 13.90 -6.05 5.30
C GLN A 12 14.98 -5.01 5.00
N THR A 13 15.50 -4.96 3.77
CA THR A 13 16.47 -3.94 3.34
C THR A 13 15.86 -2.54 3.41
N GLY A 14 14.61 -2.38 2.98
CA GLY A 14 13.86 -1.13 3.14
C GLY A 14 13.78 -0.69 4.60
N ILE A 15 13.38 -1.59 5.51
CA ILE A 15 13.35 -1.31 6.95
C ILE A 15 14.72 -0.88 7.48
N ARG A 16 15.80 -1.56 7.10
CA ARG A 16 17.16 -1.20 7.54
C ARG A 16 17.54 0.21 7.11
N ILE A 17 17.32 0.55 5.85
CA ILE A 17 17.61 1.88 5.30
C ILE A 17 16.79 2.94 6.04
N SER A 18 15.48 2.71 6.21
CA SER A 18 14.61 3.63 6.95
C SER A 18 15.05 3.82 8.41
N ALA A 19 15.48 2.75 9.08
CA ALA A 19 15.96 2.81 10.46
C ALA A 19 17.28 3.58 10.60
N ILE A 20 18.21 3.42 9.65
CA ILE A 20 19.47 4.17 9.61
C ILE A 20 19.17 5.66 9.39
N LEU A 21 18.33 5.99 8.40
CA LEU A 21 17.94 7.38 8.13
C LEU A 21 17.24 8.02 9.33
N ALA A 22 16.31 7.31 9.96
CA ALA A 22 15.63 7.78 11.17
C ALA A 22 16.63 8.03 12.31
N SER A 23 17.62 7.15 12.49
CA SER A 23 18.68 7.33 13.50
C SER A 23 19.49 8.61 13.25
N ILE A 24 19.87 8.87 12.00
CA ILE A 24 20.61 10.09 11.63
C ILE A 24 19.78 11.34 11.91
N ILE A 25 18.50 11.34 11.52
CA ILE A 25 17.59 12.47 11.75
C ILE A 25 17.42 12.73 13.25
N LEU A 26 17.21 11.69 14.06
CA LEU A 26 17.09 11.81 15.51
C LEU A 26 18.38 12.29 16.18
N LEU A 27 19.54 11.85 15.69
CA LEU A 27 20.84 12.34 16.16
C LEU A 27 21.01 13.84 15.90
N ILE A 28 20.70 14.28 14.68
CA ILE A 28 20.73 15.71 14.32
C ILE A 28 19.77 16.50 15.20
N SER A 29 18.54 16.01 15.39
CA SER A 29 17.55 16.65 16.28
C SER A 29 18.05 16.77 17.72
N ASN A 30 18.71 15.74 18.25
CA ASN A 30 19.29 15.78 19.59
C ASN A 30 20.44 16.76 19.71
N ILE A 31 21.29 16.90 18.69
CA ILE A 31 22.37 17.89 18.68
C ILE A 31 21.77 19.30 18.79
N PHE A 32 20.75 19.62 17.99
CA PHE A 32 20.08 20.92 18.07
C PHE A 32 19.45 21.16 19.45
N ARG A 33 18.81 20.15 20.05
CA ARG A 33 18.24 20.26 21.40
C ARG A 33 19.29 20.50 22.47
N ILE A 34 20.46 19.85 22.40
CA ILE A 34 21.55 20.10 23.34
C ILE A 34 21.98 21.58 23.27
N VAL A 35 22.12 22.12 22.06
CA VAL A 35 22.48 23.53 21.86
C VAL A 35 21.40 24.46 22.43
N GLU A 36 20.11 24.16 22.22
CA GLU A 36 19.01 24.94 22.77
C GLU A 36 18.98 24.91 24.31
N ILE A 37 19.25 23.76 24.92
CA ILE A 37 19.33 23.60 26.38
C ILE A 37 20.50 24.40 26.95
N ASP A 38 21.68 24.31 26.34
CA ASP A 38 22.91 24.96 26.82
C ASP A 38 22.83 26.49 26.70
N THR A 39 22.29 26.98 25.59
CA THR A 39 22.20 28.42 25.34
C THR A 39 21.07 29.11 26.11
N ASN A 40 20.16 28.34 26.72
CA ASN A 40 19.02 28.82 27.53
C ASN A 40 18.22 29.95 26.85
N ILE A 41 18.20 29.97 25.51
CA ILE A 41 17.74 31.11 24.69
C ILE A 41 16.24 31.40 24.90
N TYR A 42 15.48 30.44 25.41
CA TYR A 42 14.01 30.50 25.39
C TYR A 42 13.32 30.45 26.76
N GLY A 43 14.04 30.28 27.88
CA GLY A 43 13.40 30.16 29.20
C GLY A 43 12.31 29.07 29.28
N LEU A 44 12.38 28.08 28.39
CA LEU A 44 11.44 26.96 28.28
C LEU A 44 11.64 26.02 29.48
N ASP A 45 10.56 25.32 29.88
CA ASP A 45 10.57 24.29 30.92
C ASP A 45 11.65 23.24 30.61
N SER A 46 12.83 23.41 31.22
CA SER A 46 14.02 22.59 30.97
C SER A 46 13.73 21.09 31.11
N LEU A 47 12.84 20.73 32.04
CA LEU A 47 12.38 19.36 32.25
C LEU A 47 11.72 18.74 31.00
N SER A 48 10.93 19.50 30.24
CA SER A 48 10.28 19.00 29.04
C SER A 48 11.30 18.70 27.92
N GLU A 49 12.32 19.55 27.78
CA GLU A 49 13.39 19.36 26.80
C GLU A 49 14.26 18.15 27.15
N TYR A 50 14.63 17.97 28.43
CA TYR A 50 15.34 16.77 28.88
C TYR A 50 14.54 15.48 28.69
N PHE A 51 13.22 15.54 28.88
CA PHE A 51 12.34 14.40 28.64
C PHE A 51 12.33 13.99 27.17
N VAL A 52 12.18 14.95 26.25
CA VAL A 52 12.21 14.66 24.81
C VAL A 52 13.58 14.17 24.36
N PHE A 53 14.66 14.78 24.85
CA PHE A 53 16.02 14.32 24.60
C PHE A 53 16.21 12.86 25.01
N SER A 54 15.74 12.50 26.21
CA SER A 54 15.84 11.13 26.73
C SER A 54 15.09 10.12 25.87
N ILE A 55 13.87 10.44 25.43
CA ILE A 55 13.10 9.55 24.57
C ILE A 55 13.76 9.44 23.18
N ASN A 56 14.28 10.52 22.61
CA ASN A 56 15.00 10.46 21.35
C ASN A 56 16.21 9.52 21.44
N CYS A 57 16.96 9.55 22.54
CA CYS A 57 18.05 8.59 22.78
C CYS A 57 17.56 7.13 22.80
N VAL A 58 16.43 6.85 23.47
CA VAL A 58 15.81 5.51 23.45
C VAL A 58 15.40 5.12 22.03
N CYS A 59 14.77 6.03 21.27
CA CYS A 59 14.38 5.80 19.88
C CYS A 59 15.58 5.52 18.98
N ILE A 60 16.71 6.24 19.15
CA ILE A 60 17.95 5.99 18.40
C ILE A 60 18.46 4.58 18.67
N ILE A 61 18.50 4.15 19.94
CA ILE A 61 18.92 2.79 20.31
C ILE A 61 18.00 1.75 19.65
N LEU A 62 16.68 1.97 19.70
CA LEU A 62 15.72 1.06 19.07
C LEU A 62 15.83 1.05 17.54
N CYS A 63 16.12 2.18 16.89
CA CYS A 63 16.36 2.24 15.45
C CYS A 63 17.65 1.50 15.06
N ILE A 64 18.73 1.63 15.84
CA ILE A 64 19.96 0.86 15.63
C ILE A 64 19.67 -0.65 15.78
N LEU A 65 18.94 -1.05 16.82
CA LEU A 65 18.54 -2.44 17.01
C LEU A 65 17.65 -2.94 15.86
N LEU A 66 16.76 -2.11 15.32
CA LEU A 66 15.94 -2.44 14.17
C LEU A 66 16.77 -2.57 12.89
N ALA A 67 17.81 -1.76 12.70
CA ALA A 67 18.73 -1.87 11.57
C ALA A 67 19.52 -3.19 11.60
N ILE A 68 19.90 -3.66 12.79
CA ILE A 68 20.56 -4.96 12.97
C ILE A 68 19.56 -6.11 12.82
N PHE A 69 18.37 -5.98 13.41
CA PHE A 69 17.33 -7.01 13.47
C PHE A 69 16.01 -6.54 12.81
N PRO A 70 15.96 -6.39 11.48
CA PRO A 70 14.80 -5.82 10.77
C PRO A 70 13.52 -6.67 10.87
N VAL A 71 13.68 -7.95 11.23
CA VAL A 71 12.56 -8.90 11.39
C VAL A 71 11.70 -8.56 12.62
N LYS A 72 12.23 -7.79 13.57
CA LYS A 72 11.52 -7.42 14.82
C LYS A 72 10.66 -6.16 14.62
N ILE A 73 9.59 -6.27 13.83
CA ILE A 73 8.60 -5.19 13.57
C ILE A 73 8.04 -4.58 14.87
N GLY A 74 8.02 -5.34 15.97
CA GLY A 74 7.63 -4.83 17.28
C GLY A 74 8.44 -3.61 17.76
N PHE A 75 9.69 -3.43 17.31
CA PHE A 75 10.45 -2.22 17.62
C PHE A 75 9.88 -0.99 16.92
N ILE A 76 9.39 -1.12 15.68
CA ILE A 76 8.70 -0.04 14.96
C ILE A 76 7.50 0.43 15.78
N THR A 77 6.70 -0.51 16.29
CA THR A 77 5.56 -0.20 17.16
C THR A 77 5.96 0.63 18.38
N ILE A 78 7.02 0.21 19.10
CA ILE A 78 7.48 0.89 20.30
C ILE A 78 7.99 2.29 19.96
N ILE A 79 8.84 2.43 18.94
CA ILE A 79 9.37 3.73 18.48
C ILE A 79 8.21 4.66 18.10
N SER A 80 7.26 4.17 17.30
CA SER A 80 6.12 4.95 16.84
C SER A 80 5.25 5.45 17.98
N PHE A 81 4.95 4.62 18.99
CA PHE A 81 4.17 5.08 20.14
C PHE A 81 4.95 6.04 21.03
N LEU A 82 6.24 5.79 21.29
CA LEU A 82 7.09 6.72 22.04
C LEU A 82 7.13 8.10 21.37
N TYR A 83 7.34 8.12 20.05
CA TYR A 83 7.39 9.37 19.28
C TYR A 83 6.01 10.05 19.18
N CYS A 84 4.93 9.28 19.07
CA CYS A 84 3.57 9.81 19.12
C CYS A 84 3.30 10.55 20.44
N VAL A 85 3.75 9.99 21.56
CA VAL A 85 3.65 10.62 22.88
C VAL A 85 4.45 11.93 22.88
N ILE A 86 5.73 11.91 22.50
CA ILE A 86 6.56 13.14 22.40
C ILE A 86 5.86 14.23 21.60
N CYS A 87 5.43 13.91 20.38
CA CYS A 87 4.79 14.87 19.49
C CYS A 87 3.48 15.42 20.07
N SER A 88 2.78 14.66 20.92
CA SER A 88 1.59 15.15 21.60
C SER A 88 1.91 16.15 22.72
N PHE A 89 3.15 16.17 23.21
CA PHE A 89 3.63 17.18 24.15
C PHE A 89 4.09 18.47 23.44
N ASP A 90 4.41 18.41 22.15
CA ASP A 90 4.83 19.56 21.35
C ASP A 90 3.66 20.10 20.51
N TYR A 91 3.22 21.32 20.80
CA TYR A 91 2.07 21.98 20.17
C TYR A 91 2.17 22.10 18.64
N ARG A 92 3.37 22.02 18.04
CA ARG A 92 3.55 22.26 16.60
C ARG A 92 3.60 20.98 15.77
N ASN A 93 3.49 19.81 16.39
CA ASN A 93 3.93 18.58 15.76
C ASN A 93 2.77 17.68 15.31
N SER A 94 2.32 17.86 14.06
CA SER A 94 1.30 17.03 13.41
C SER A 94 1.72 15.57 13.16
N MET A 95 2.99 15.25 13.40
CA MET A 95 3.54 13.90 13.22
C MET A 95 3.01 12.88 14.24
N ALA A 96 2.39 13.35 15.33
CA ALA A 96 1.77 12.49 16.35
C ALA A 96 0.75 11.52 15.74
N THR A 97 -0.15 12.03 14.89
CA THR A 97 -1.20 11.23 14.24
C THR A 97 -0.60 10.17 13.32
N ALA A 98 0.34 10.57 12.47
CA ALA A 98 1.00 9.65 11.55
C ALA A 98 1.72 8.51 12.31
N MET A 99 2.46 8.85 13.36
CA MET A 99 3.15 7.86 14.19
C MET A 99 2.19 6.94 14.93
N PHE A 100 1.04 7.45 15.39
CA PHE A 100 -0.01 6.60 15.95
C PHE A 100 -0.47 5.53 14.94
N PHE A 101 -0.78 5.93 13.70
CA PHE A 101 -1.19 4.99 12.66
C PHE A 101 -0.08 4.00 12.27
N VAL A 102 1.19 4.41 12.23
CA VAL A 102 2.32 3.49 12.03
C VAL A 102 2.44 2.48 13.18
N GLY A 103 2.24 2.92 14.42
CA GLY A 103 2.22 2.03 15.59
C GLY A 103 1.08 0.99 15.52
N ILE A 104 -0.12 1.42 15.15
CA ILE A 104 -1.27 0.53 15.01
C ILE A 104 -1.12 -0.43 13.83
N THR A 105 -0.72 0.06 12.65
CA THR A 105 -0.52 -0.79 11.46
C THR A 105 0.59 -1.82 11.67
N SER A 106 1.67 -1.47 12.37
CA SER A 106 2.73 -2.43 12.75
C SER A 106 2.25 -3.49 13.74
N LEU A 107 1.36 -3.15 14.68
CA LEU A 107 0.70 -4.15 15.54
C LEU A 107 -0.18 -5.10 14.73
N PHE A 108 -0.98 -4.58 13.80
CA PHE A 108 -1.81 -5.40 12.92
C PHE A 108 -0.95 -6.33 12.05
N ALA A 109 0.14 -5.81 11.48
CA ALA A 109 1.08 -6.58 10.67
C ALA A 109 1.76 -7.71 11.45
N ARG A 110 1.93 -7.55 12.77
CA ARG A 110 2.52 -8.57 13.66
C ARG A 110 1.55 -9.72 14.01
N GLY A 111 0.29 -9.65 13.56
CA GLY A 111 -0.70 -10.70 13.80
C GLY A 111 -1.51 -10.45 15.06
N MET A 112 -2.20 -9.30 15.10
CA MET A 112 -3.26 -9.08 16.09
C MET A 112 -4.29 -10.21 16.05
N ASN A 113 -4.67 -10.73 17.22
CA ASN A 113 -5.52 -11.91 17.33
C ASN A 113 -6.88 -11.67 16.64
N PRO A 114 -7.22 -12.42 15.56
CA PRO A 114 -8.43 -12.17 14.77
C PRO A 114 -9.70 -12.34 15.61
N LYS A 115 -9.68 -13.16 16.66
CA LYS A 115 -10.83 -13.37 17.55
C LYS A 115 -11.28 -12.09 18.27
N ASN A 116 -10.34 -11.18 18.57
CA ASN A 116 -10.60 -9.97 19.37
C ASN A 116 -10.43 -8.68 18.56
N GLN A 117 -10.49 -8.74 17.23
CA GLN A 117 -10.22 -7.59 16.36
C GLN A 117 -11.10 -6.38 16.70
N LYS A 118 -12.40 -6.59 16.97
CA LYS A 118 -13.33 -5.51 17.37
C LYS A 118 -12.90 -4.79 18.64
N ILE A 119 -12.52 -5.57 19.67
CA ILE A 119 -12.07 -5.02 20.97
C ILE A 119 -10.78 -4.24 20.77
N GLN A 120 -9.85 -4.76 19.97
CA GLN A 120 -8.57 -4.10 19.74
C GLN A 120 -8.70 -2.81 18.92
N VAL A 121 -9.57 -2.79 17.90
CA VAL A 121 -9.91 -1.57 17.16
C VAL A 121 -10.55 -0.55 18.09
N SER A 122 -11.52 -0.97 18.90
CA SER A 122 -12.16 -0.10 19.91
C SER A 122 -11.15 0.48 20.89
N LEU A 123 -10.21 -0.34 21.38
CA LEU A 123 -9.15 0.11 22.29
C LEU A 123 -8.17 1.08 21.61
N SER A 124 -7.89 0.89 20.32
CA SER A 124 -7.04 1.79 19.54
C SER A 124 -7.72 3.15 19.33
N VAL A 125 -9.01 3.15 19.00
CA VAL A 125 -9.81 4.38 18.90
C VAL A 125 -9.88 5.10 20.24
N LEU A 126 -10.09 4.36 21.34
CA LEU A 126 -10.08 4.91 22.68
C LEU A 126 -8.72 5.55 23.02
N LEU A 127 -7.61 4.86 22.72
CA LEU A 127 -6.26 5.37 23.00
C LEU A 127 -5.95 6.62 22.17
N TYR A 128 -6.38 6.66 20.90
CA TYR A 128 -6.26 7.84 20.05
C TYR A 128 -7.05 9.04 20.58
N PHE A 129 -8.27 8.78 21.09
CA PHE A 129 -9.08 9.81 21.71
C PHE A 129 -8.42 10.34 23.00
N LEU A 130 -7.91 9.46 23.86
CA LEU A 130 -7.18 9.84 25.08
C LEU A 130 -5.94 10.69 24.75
N LEU A 131 -5.17 10.33 23.71
CA LEU A 131 -4.03 11.13 23.23
C LEU A 131 -4.47 12.53 22.77
N SER A 132 -5.69 12.69 22.29
CA SER A 132 -6.24 14.00 21.88
C SER A 132 -6.66 14.86 23.06
N LEU A 133 -7.03 14.23 24.18
CA LEU A 133 -7.31 14.94 25.42
C LEU A 133 -6.06 15.52 26.09
N VAL A 134 -4.84 15.08 25.74
CA VAL A 134 -3.59 15.68 26.25
C VAL A 134 -3.54 17.19 25.96
N SER A 135 -4.10 17.62 24.83
CA SER A 135 -4.16 19.03 24.43
C SER A 135 -5.05 19.89 25.33
N LEU A 136 -5.90 19.27 26.16
CA LEU A 136 -6.75 19.97 27.13
C LEU A 136 -5.91 20.75 28.16
N ARG A 137 -4.66 20.33 28.43
CA ARG A 137 -3.71 21.06 29.29
C ARG A 137 -3.39 22.46 28.80
N PHE A 138 -3.56 22.72 27.49
CA PHE A 138 -3.31 24.01 26.88
C PHE A 138 -4.58 24.86 26.71
N GLY A 139 -5.73 24.37 27.20
CA GLY A 139 -7.02 25.04 27.14
C GLY A 139 -7.95 24.54 26.04
N VAL A 140 -9.26 24.73 26.25
CA VAL A 140 -10.34 24.19 25.40
C VAL A 140 -10.27 24.71 23.95
N ARG A 141 -9.91 25.98 23.74
CA ARG A 141 -9.78 26.53 22.39
C ARG A 141 -8.72 25.79 21.57
N LYS A 142 -7.57 25.47 22.17
CA LYS A 142 -6.50 24.72 21.50
C LYS A 142 -6.90 23.27 21.27
N LEU A 143 -7.59 22.65 22.22
CA LEU A 143 -8.17 21.31 22.03
C LEU A 143 -9.06 21.25 20.79
N LEU A 144 -9.96 22.22 20.60
CA LEU A 144 -10.85 22.25 19.43
C LEU A 144 -10.09 22.38 18.11
N VAL A 145 -9.10 23.28 18.06
CA VAL A 145 -8.25 23.45 16.87
C VAL A 145 -7.50 22.15 16.56
N GLU A 146 -6.88 21.54 17.58
CA GLU A 146 -6.13 20.30 17.44
C GLU A 146 -7.02 19.13 17.00
N LEU A 147 -8.24 19.02 17.53
CA LEU A 147 -9.22 18.02 17.11
C LEU A 147 -9.55 18.14 15.62
N VAL A 148 -9.74 19.37 15.12
CA VAL A 148 -9.98 19.61 13.68
C VAL A 148 -8.77 19.16 12.85
N PHE A 149 -7.54 19.52 13.25
CA PHE A 149 -6.32 19.08 12.54
C PHE A 149 -6.11 17.56 12.58
N ARG A 150 -6.42 16.91 13.71
CA ARG A 150 -6.34 15.46 13.86
C ARG A 150 -7.39 14.73 13.02
N MET A 151 -8.62 15.26 12.94
CA MET A 151 -9.65 14.72 12.05
C MET A 151 -9.24 14.88 10.59
N ALA A 152 -8.75 16.06 10.18
CA ALA A 152 -8.29 16.31 8.82
C ALA A 152 -7.12 15.40 8.42
N SER A 153 -6.09 15.28 9.27
CA SER A 153 -4.95 14.38 9.01
C SER A 153 -5.35 12.90 8.96
N SER A 154 -6.25 12.46 9.84
CA SER A 154 -6.77 11.09 9.81
C SER A 154 -7.54 10.80 8.52
N LEU A 155 -8.33 11.77 8.04
CA LEU A 155 -9.06 11.66 6.77
C LEU A 155 -8.11 11.60 5.58
N VAL A 156 -7.04 12.41 5.56
CA VAL A 156 -6.00 12.33 4.53
C VAL A 156 -5.34 10.95 4.52
N ILE A 157 -4.95 10.41 5.68
CA ILE A 157 -4.38 9.06 5.79
C ILE A 157 -5.35 8.00 5.28
N LEU A 158 -6.64 8.11 5.62
CA LEU A 158 -7.67 7.20 5.15
C LEU A 158 -7.81 7.24 3.61
N ILE A 159 -7.87 8.44 3.02
CA ILE A 159 -7.94 8.62 1.57
C ILE A 159 -6.69 8.00 0.91
N SER A 160 -5.49 8.30 1.43
CA SER A 160 -4.24 7.70 0.91
C SER A 160 -4.27 6.18 0.98
N TYR A 161 -4.78 5.61 2.07
CA TYR A 161 -4.93 4.16 2.22
C TYR A 161 -5.90 3.58 1.17
N LEU A 162 -7.05 4.23 0.93
CA LEU A 162 -8.00 3.80 -0.10
C LEU A 162 -7.40 3.83 -1.50
N PHE A 163 -6.64 4.88 -1.84
CA PHE A 163 -5.94 4.96 -3.13
C PHE A 163 -4.89 3.86 -3.30
N VAL A 164 -4.08 3.62 -2.27
CA VAL A 164 -3.06 2.56 -2.31
C VAL A 164 -3.73 1.18 -2.41
N PHE A 165 -4.81 0.94 -1.67
CA PHE A 165 -5.55 -0.31 -1.75
C PHE A 165 -6.15 -0.52 -3.14
N TYR A 166 -6.80 0.51 -3.72
CA TYR A 166 -7.33 0.46 -5.08
C TYR A 166 -6.25 0.19 -6.12
N TYR A 167 -5.08 0.82 -5.98
CA TYR A 167 -3.94 0.58 -6.87
C TYR A 167 -3.44 -0.87 -6.75
N ILE A 168 -3.21 -1.35 -5.52
CA ILE A 168 -2.72 -2.72 -5.27
C ILE A 168 -3.72 -3.76 -5.79
N ASP A 169 -5.01 -3.59 -5.49
CA ASP A 169 -6.06 -4.51 -5.93
C ASP A 169 -6.12 -4.56 -7.47
N ASN A 170 -6.07 -3.41 -8.14
CA ASN A 170 -6.01 -3.38 -9.60
C ASN A 170 -4.73 -4.01 -10.16
N SER A 171 -3.57 -3.79 -9.55
CA SER A 171 -2.31 -4.41 -10.01
C SER A 171 -2.31 -5.93 -9.82
N ILE A 172 -2.79 -6.43 -8.68
CA ILE A 172 -2.84 -7.87 -8.36
C ILE A 172 -3.90 -8.57 -9.23
N ASN A 173 -5.04 -7.94 -9.46
CA ASN A 173 -6.10 -8.49 -10.29
C ASN A 173 -5.74 -8.46 -11.79
N GLN A 174 -4.92 -7.50 -12.23
CA GLN A 174 -4.37 -7.47 -13.59
C GLN A 174 -3.33 -8.58 -13.85
N GLU A 175 -2.55 -9.00 -12.86
CA GLU A 175 -1.58 -10.10 -13.02
C GLU A 175 -2.22 -11.49 -13.01
N ASN A 176 -3.35 -11.69 -12.32
CA ASN A 176 -3.87 -13.04 -12.06
C ASN A 176 -5.07 -13.50 -12.92
N ASN A 177 -5.74 -12.63 -13.68
CA ASN A 177 -6.95 -13.03 -14.44
C ASN A 177 -7.23 -12.19 -15.70
N LYS A 178 -6.26 -12.00 -16.59
CA LYS A 178 -6.56 -11.51 -17.95
C LYS A 178 -7.06 -12.70 -18.78
N ARG A 179 -8.33 -13.09 -18.63
CA ARG A 179 -8.99 -14.09 -19.48
C ARG A 179 -9.93 -13.39 -20.44
N LEU A 180 -9.76 -13.63 -21.74
CA LEU A 180 -10.71 -13.19 -22.75
C LEU A 180 -11.63 -14.38 -23.07
N ASN A 181 -12.84 -14.38 -22.50
CA ASN A 181 -13.84 -15.39 -22.83
C ASN A 181 -14.64 -14.96 -24.07
N LEU A 182 -14.40 -15.62 -25.20
CA LEU A 182 -15.09 -15.28 -26.44
C LEU A 182 -16.57 -15.67 -26.44
N ALA A 183 -17.01 -16.54 -25.53
CA ALA A 183 -18.42 -16.91 -25.41
C ALA A 183 -19.32 -15.72 -24.99
N GLU A 184 -18.74 -14.67 -24.39
CA GLU A 184 -19.45 -13.45 -24.00
C GLU A 184 -19.82 -12.56 -25.21
N TYR A 185 -19.30 -12.85 -26.39
CA TYR A 185 -19.50 -12.06 -27.61
C TYR A 185 -20.35 -12.82 -28.62
N GLU A 186 -21.54 -12.28 -28.94
CA GLU A 186 -22.42 -12.89 -29.93
C GLU A 186 -21.72 -13.01 -31.30
N GLY A 187 -21.80 -14.21 -31.89
CA GLY A 187 -21.23 -14.50 -33.21
C GLY A 187 -19.77 -14.98 -33.20
N LEU A 188 -19.12 -15.05 -32.04
CA LEU A 188 -17.83 -15.74 -31.87
C LEU A 188 -18.02 -17.18 -31.42
N ASP A 189 -17.13 -18.06 -31.89
CA ASP A 189 -17.17 -19.50 -31.57
C ASP A 189 -15.83 -20.02 -31.02
N ALA A 190 -15.83 -21.29 -30.61
CA ALA A 190 -14.63 -21.98 -30.13
C ALA A 190 -13.51 -22.06 -31.19
N ARG A 191 -13.86 -21.95 -32.49
CA ARG A 191 -12.87 -21.96 -33.58
C ARG A 191 -12.14 -20.63 -33.64
N ASP A 192 -12.84 -19.52 -33.45
CA ASP A 192 -12.23 -18.19 -33.37
C ASP A 192 -11.25 -18.08 -32.20
N ALA A 193 -11.57 -18.68 -31.04
CA ALA A 193 -10.65 -18.76 -29.90
C ALA A 193 -9.33 -19.42 -30.28
N LYS A 194 -9.39 -20.56 -30.98
CA LYS A 194 -8.20 -21.26 -31.47
C LYS A 194 -7.41 -20.43 -32.47
N ILE A 195 -8.09 -19.74 -33.38
CA ILE A 195 -7.45 -18.88 -34.37
C ILE A 195 -6.72 -17.72 -33.67
N LEU A 196 -7.39 -17.02 -32.76
CA LEU A 196 -6.80 -15.88 -32.04
C LEU A 196 -5.63 -16.30 -31.15
N THR A 197 -5.70 -17.47 -30.51
CA THR A 197 -4.59 -18.04 -29.72
C THR A 197 -3.35 -18.25 -30.57
N LYS A 198 -3.51 -18.77 -31.80
CA LYS A 198 -2.39 -18.94 -32.74
C LYS A 198 -1.85 -17.61 -33.26
N ILE A 199 -2.69 -16.59 -33.35
CA ILE A 199 -2.27 -15.23 -33.74
C ILE A 199 -1.45 -14.58 -32.62
N GLN A 200 -1.82 -14.76 -31.35
CA GLN A 200 -0.99 -14.38 -30.20
C GLN A 200 0.37 -15.08 -30.22
N GLN A 201 0.41 -16.35 -30.62
CA GLN A 201 1.66 -17.11 -30.82
C GLN A 201 2.46 -16.69 -32.07
N HIS A 202 2.09 -15.58 -32.73
CA HIS A 202 2.70 -15.05 -33.94
C HIS A 202 2.76 -16.01 -35.14
N ILE A 203 1.88 -17.03 -35.19
CA ILE A 203 1.81 -17.96 -36.31
C ILE A 203 1.25 -17.24 -37.55
N LYS A 204 1.86 -17.50 -38.72
CA LYS A 204 1.44 -16.90 -39.99
C LYS A 204 0.09 -17.48 -40.46
N TYR A 205 -0.73 -16.66 -41.11
CA TYR A 205 -2.06 -17.07 -41.59
C TYR A 205 -2.03 -18.27 -42.53
N ASP A 206 -0.99 -18.41 -43.35
CA ASP A 206 -0.84 -19.52 -44.29
C ASP A 206 -0.68 -20.88 -43.58
N ALA A 207 -0.15 -20.88 -42.35
CA ALA A 207 -0.03 -22.06 -41.51
C ALA A 207 -1.32 -22.33 -40.70
N ILE A 208 -2.02 -21.27 -40.27
CA ILE A 208 -3.27 -21.41 -39.50
C ILE A 208 -4.43 -21.91 -40.38
N ALA A 209 -4.56 -21.37 -41.60
CA ALA A 209 -5.66 -21.62 -42.52
C ALA A 209 -5.97 -23.11 -42.77
N PRO A 210 -4.98 -23.97 -43.12
CA PRO A 210 -5.25 -25.40 -43.33
C PRO A 210 -5.69 -26.13 -42.06
N GLU A 211 -5.21 -25.74 -40.88
CA GLU A 211 -5.56 -26.38 -39.61
C GLU A 211 -7.00 -26.11 -39.16
N VAL A 212 -7.61 -25.03 -39.63
CA VAL A 212 -9.01 -24.68 -39.36
C VAL A 212 -9.94 -24.95 -40.55
N TYR A 213 -9.43 -25.66 -41.57
CA TYR A 213 -10.13 -26.00 -42.80
C TYR A 213 -10.70 -24.77 -43.55
N LEU A 214 -9.94 -23.67 -43.59
CA LEU A 214 -10.30 -22.44 -44.31
C LEU A 214 -9.24 -22.07 -45.35
N GLY A 215 -9.66 -21.42 -46.44
CA GLY A 215 -8.73 -20.72 -47.31
C GLY A 215 -8.18 -19.45 -46.65
N VAL A 216 -6.96 -19.04 -46.99
CA VAL A 216 -6.31 -17.85 -46.39
C VAL A 216 -7.16 -16.57 -46.53
N GLY A 217 -7.83 -16.39 -47.66
CA GLY A 217 -8.76 -15.27 -47.86
C GLY A 217 -9.99 -15.33 -46.94
N ALA A 218 -10.56 -16.52 -46.75
CA ALA A 218 -11.69 -16.73 -45.85
C ALA A 218 -11.30 -16.51 -44.38
N LEU A 219 -10.09 -16.94 -43.98
CA LEU A 219 -9.54 -16.68 -42.65
C LEU A 219 -9.39 -15.18 -42.38
N LYS A 220 -8.84 -14.41 -43.33
CA LYS A 220 -8.70 -12.96 -43.21
C LYS A 220 -10.06 -12.26 -43.09
N ASN A 221 -11.05 -12.69 -43.87
CA ASN A 221 -12.41 -12.15 -43.78
C ASN A 221 -13.06 -12.47 -42.42
N ARG A 222 -12.91 -13.71 -41.92
CA ARG A 222 -13.40 -14.08 -40.59
C ARG A 222 -12.73 -13.24 -39.51
N LEU A 223 -11.41 -13.08 -39.55
CA LEU A 223 -10.67 -12.26 -38.59
C LEU A 223 -11.10 -10.80 -38.60
N LYS A 224 -11.41 -10.23 -39.78
CA LYS A 224 -11.94 -8.88 -39.85
C LYS A 224 -13.27 -8.77 -39.09
N CYS A 225 -14.16 -9.76 -39.22
CA CYS A 225 -15.40 -9.81 -38.43
C CYS A 225 -15.09 -9.95 -36.93
N VAL A 226 -14.20 -10.86 -36.55
CA VAL A 226 -13.80 -11.09 -35.14
C VAL A 226 -13.22 -9.81 -34.51
N TYR A 227 -12.31 -9.12 -35.20
CA TYR A 227 -11.74 -7.85 -34.72
C TYR A 227 -12.76 -6.72 -34.63
N THR A 228 -13.79 -6.76 -35.48
CA THR A 228 -14.90 -5.81 -35.40
C THR A 228 -15.76 -6.08 -34.17
N ILE A 229 -16.09 -7.35 -33.89
CA ILE A 229 -16.86 -7.76 -32.70
C ILE A 229 -16.09 -7.44 -31.41
N LEU A 230 -14.77 -7.62 -31.41
CA LEU A 230 -13.90 -7.32 -30.27
C LEU A 230 -13.48 -5.83 -30.17
N GLU A 231 -13.93 -4.99 -31.10
CA GLU A 231 -13.61 -3.54 -31.15
C GLU A 231 -12.10 -3.22 -31.10
N VAL A 232 -11.28 -4.02 -31.79
CA VAL A 232 -9.82 -3.88 -31.82
C VAL A 232 -9.27 -3.37 -33.15
N GLY A 233 -10.13 -3.15 -34.14
CA GLY A 233 -9.79 -2.55 -35.43
C GLY A 233 -9.03 -3.50 -36.37
N ASP A 234 -7.88 -4.02 -35.94
CA ASP A 234 -7.03 -4.92 -36.72
C ASP A 234 -6.19 -5.89 -35.85
N LYS A 235 -5.27 -6.63 -36.49
CA LYS A 235 -4.36 -7.56 -35.81
C LYS A 235 -3.46 -6.85 -34.80
N HIS A 236 -2.98 -5.64 -35.11
CA HIS A 236 -2.08 -4.91 -34.21
C HIS A 236 -2.83 -4.41 -32.98
N GLY A 237 -4.04 -3.86 -33.17
CA GLY A 237 -4.91 -3.48 -32.06
C GLY A 237 -5.31 -4.68 -31.20
N PHE A 238 -5.55 -5.84 -31.82
CA PHE A 238 -5.82 -7.07 -31.09
C PHE A 238 -4.64 -7.49 -30.20
N LEU A 239 -3.43 -7.56 -30.77
CA LEU A 239 -2.24 -7.94 -30.00
C LEU A 239 -1.96 -6.91 -28.89
N ASN A 240 -1.97 -5.61 -29.18
CA ASN A 240 -1.73 -4.60 -28.15
C ASN A 240 -2.72 -4.66 -26.97
N ARG A 241 -3.98 -5.03 -27.22
CA ARG A 241 -5.02 -5.09 -26.19
C ARG A 241 -5.03 -6.42 -25.43
N TYR A 242 -4.71 -7.52 -26.12
CA TYR A 242 -4.94 -8.87 -25.61
C TYR A 242 -3.68 -9.76 -25.60
N GLU A 243 -2.47 -9.25 -25.82
CA GLU A 243 -1.22 -10.05 -25.83
C GLU A 243 -1.02 -10.87 -24.56
N GLU A 244 -1.38 -10.32 -23.40
CA GLU A 244 -1.24 -10.99 -22.09
C GLU A 244 -2.52 -11.74 -21.66
N PHE A 245 -3.54 -11.83 -22.51
CA PHE A 245 -4.80 -12.49 -22.16
C PHE A 245 -4.80 -13.97 -22.53
N GLU A 246 -5.23 -14.83 -21.62
CA GLU A 246 -5.59 -16.22 -21.92
C GLU A 246 -6.93 -16.23 -22.68
N ILE A 247 -6.91 -16.64 -23.95
CA ILE A 247 -8.12 -16.72 -24.78
C ILE A 247 -8.81 -18.06 -24.52
N VAL A 248 -10.06 -17.99 -24.07
CA VAL A 248 -10.88 -19.15 -23.75
C VAL A 248 -12.26 -19.03 -24.40
N TYR A 249 -12.90 -20.18 -24.61
CA TYR A 249 -14.29 -20.26 -25.02
C TYR A 249 -15.01 -21.18 -24.03
N ASP A 250 -15.70 -20.57 -23.07
CA ASP A 250 -16.40 -21.27 -21.99
C ASP A 250 -17.89 -20.95 -22.07
N GLU A 251 -18.66 -21.88 -22.65
CA GLU A 251 -20.11 -21.74 -22.85
C GLU A 251 -20.89 -21.75 -21.52
N ASP A 252 -20.32 -22.31 -20.45
CA ASP A 252 -21.02 -22.49 -19.17
C ASP A 252 -21.25 -21.16 -18.44
N LYS A 253 -20.51 -20.10 -18.78
CA LYS A 253 -20.67 -18.75 -18.21
C LYS A 253 -21.78 -17.90 -18.83
N VAL A 254 -22.30 -18.28 -19.99
CA VAL A 254 -23.33 -17.49 -20.71
C VAL A 254 -24.75 -17.87 -20.29
N LYS A 255 -24.91 -19.01 -19.60
CA LYS A 255 -26.22 -19.55 -19.14
C LYS A 255 -26.52 -19.32 -17.65
N GLY A 256 -25.72 -18.52 -16.95
CA GLY A 256 -25.97 -18.09 -15.57
C GLY A 256 -26.48 -16.66 -15.52
#